data_AF-A0A1T4PX23-F1
#
_entry.id   AF-A0A1T4PX23-F1
#
_cell.length_a   1.000
_cell.length_b   1.000
_cell.length_c   1.000
_cell.angle_alpha   90.00
_cell.angle_beta   90.00
_cell.angle_gamma   90.00
#
_symmetry.space_group_name_H-M   'P 1'
#
loop_
_entity.id
_entity.type
_entity.pdbx_description
1 polymer ?
#
loop_
_entity_poly.entity_id
_entity_poly.type
_entity_poly.pdbx_seq_one_letter_code
_entity_poly.pdbx_strand_id
1 'polypeptide(L)'
;MGKYYNVAFHVLNDRVLVKKEVYSEKEPFDVWEDACTKVSEKHLYLFVDDQFITLDRQYVVRVDVREVDNPMDKEMKRKGLAEGVVQKLSDMGF
;
A
#
# COMPACT_ATOMS: atom_id res chain seq x y z
N MET A 1 -0.60 -5.94 -18.56
CA MET A 1 -1.62 -5.13 -17.85
C MET A 1 -1.13 -5.02 -16.42
N GLY A 2 -0.86 -3.81 -15.94
CA GLY A 2 -0.31 -3.60 -14.60
C GLY A 2 -1.30 -3.96 -13.50
N LYS A 3 -0.75 -4.15 -12.31
CA LYS A 3 -1.47 -4.59 -11.11
C LYS A 3 -1.23 -3.59 -9.99
N TYR A 4 -2.13 -3.59 -9.01
CA TYR A 4 -1.95 -2.79 -7.81
C TYR A 4 -1.26 -3.62 -6.75
N TYR A 5 -0.34 -2.98 -6.04
CA TYR A 5 0.45 -3.60 -4.99
C TYR A 5 0.46 -2.73 -3.75
N ASN A 6 0.40 -3.37 -2.60
CA ASN A 6 0.82 -2.79 -1.33
C ASN A 6 2.30 -3.11 -1.12
N VAL A 7 3.12 -2.09 -0.99
CA VAL A 7 4.54 -2.19 -0.67
C VAL A 7 4.76 -1.69 0.76
N ALA A 8 5.45 -2.49 1.58
CA ALA A 8 5.76 -2.16 2.96
C ALA A 8 7.26 -2.24 3.23
N PHE A 9 7.85 -1.13 3.68
CA PHE A 9 9.28 -1.05 4.02
C PHE A 9 9.44 -1.22 5.54
N HIS A 10 10.17 -2.25 5.94
CA HIS A 10 10.54 -2.52 7.33
C HIS A 10 11.92 -1.96 7.61
N VAL A 11 12.03 -1.09 8.61
CA VAL A 11 13.28 -0.45 9.02
C VAL A 11 13.70 -0.97 10.40
N LEU A 12 15.00 -1.18 10.61
CA LEU A 12 15.63 -1.85 11.76
C LEU A 12 15.17 -1.38 13.17
N ASN A 13 14.55 -0.20 13.27
CA ASN A 13 14.01 0.32 14.51
C ASN A 13 12.57 -0.12 14.83
N ASP A 14 11.96 -1.02 14.05
CA ASP A 14 10.60 -1.61 14.18
C ASP A 14 9.42 -0.63 14.36
N ARG A 15 9.69 0.68 14.45
CA ARG A 15 8.71 1.74 14.68
C ARG A 15 8.17 2.36 13.40
N VAL A 16 8.87 2.18 12.28
CA VAL A 16 8.53 2.85 11.03
C VAL A 16 8.27 1.78 9.97
N LEU A 17 6.98 1.54 9.74
CA LEU A 17 6.47 0.76 8.63
C LEU A 17 5.91 1.75 7.61
N VAL A 18 6.62 1.98 6.51
CA VAL A 18 6.11 2.82 5.43
C VAL A 18 5.33 1.94 4.48
N LYS A 19 4.02 2.17 4.37
CA LYS A 19 3.13 1.47 3.43
C LYS A 19 2.74 2.39 2.30
N LYS A 20 2.79 1.87 1.07
CA LYS A 20 2.33 2.60 -0.11
C LYS A 20 1.62 1.65 -1.06
N GLU A 21 0.46 2.10 -1.54
CA GLU A 21 -0.21 1.46 -2.67
C GLU A 21 0.33 2.05 -3.98
N VAL A 22 0.69 1.18 -4.92
CA VAL A 22 1.28 1.57 -6.20
C VAL A 22 0.72 0.72 -7.33
N TYR A 23 0.46 1.34 -8.48
CA TYR A 23 0.23 0.64 -9.73
C TYR A 23 1.58 0.36 -10.40
N SER A 24 1.85 -0.88 -10.76
CA SER A 24 3.09 -1.28 -11.43
C SER A 24 2.85 -2.30 -12.52
N GLU A 25 3.66 -2.21 -13.57
CA GLU A 25 3.73 -3.21 -14.65
C GLU A 25 4.94 -4.13 -14.50
N LYS A 26 5.74 -3.94 -13.46
CA LYS A 26 6.92 -4.75 -13.15
C LYS A 26 6.55 -6.09 -12.51
N GLU A 27 7.49 -7.01 -12.54
CA GLU A 27 7.39 -8.26 -11.77
C GLU A 27 7.33 -7.96 -10.26
N PRO A 28 6.62 -8.78 -9.45
CA PRO A 28 6.38 -8.51 -8.03
C PRO A 28 7.65 -8.19 -7.21
N PHE A 29 8.79 -8.77 -7.59
CA PHE A 29 10.07 -8.54 -6.93
C PHE A 29 10.61 -7.11 -7.12
N ASP A 30 10.28 -6.44 -8.22
CA ASP A 30 10.82 -5.12 -8.59
C ASP A 30 9.84 -3.96 -8.33
N VAL A 31 8.60 -4.26 -7.93
CA VAL A 31 7.53 -3.26 -7.69
C VAL A 31 7.92 -2.22 -6.64
N TRP A 32 8.79 -2.56 -5.68
CA TRP A 32 9.21 -1.63 -4.63
C TRP A 32 9.91 -0.38 -5.17
N GLU A 33 10.51 -0.47 -6.36
CA GLU A 33 11.12 0.68 -7.02
C GLU A 33 10.08 1.71 -7.43
N ASP A 34 8.92 1.27 -7.93
CA ASP A 34 7.84 2.15 -8.35
C ASP A 34 7.14 2.81 -7.15
N ALA A 35 7.27 2.21 -5.96
CA ALA A 35 6.84 2.84 -4.71
C ALA A 35 7.76 4.02 -4.31
N CYS A 36 8.98 4.09 -4.83
CA CYS A 36 9.93 5.16 -4.55
C CYS A 36 9.80 6.30 -5.57
N THR A 37 9.83 7.55 -5.11
CA THR A 37 9.92 8.72 -6.02
C THR A 37 11.33 8.89 -6.57
N LYS A 38 12.34 8.42 -5.84
CA LYS A 38 13.73 8.35 -6.27
C LYS A 38 14.45 7.23 -5.52
N VAL A 39 15.34 6.54 -6.22
CA VAL A 39 16.25 5.55 -5.65
C VAL A 39 17.68 6.04 -5.80
N SER A 40 18.48 5.89 -4.75
CA SER A 40 19.92 6.15 -4.77
C SER A 40 20.65 5.02 -4.06
N GLU A 41 21.99 4.99 -4.14
CA GLU A 41 22.78 3.96 -3.47
C GLU A 41 22.55 3.91 -1.95
N LYS A 42 22.36 5.07 -1.33
CA LYS A 42 22.25 5.19 0.14
C LYS A 42 20.82 5.40 0.63
N HIS A 43 19.95 5.98 -0.18
CA HIS A 43 18.63 6.41 0.27
C HIS A 43 17.53 6.00 -0.70
N LEU A 44 16.37 5.65 -0.12
CA LEU A 44 15.09 5.53 -0.80
C LEU A 44 14.24 6.75 -0.45
N TYR A 45 13.69 7.41 -1.45
CA TYR A 45 12.81 8.56 -1.27
C TYR A 45 11.39 8.13 -1.60
N LEU A 46 10.46 8.41 -0.70
CA LEU A 46 9.05 8.06 -0.83
C LEU A 46 8.18 9.30 -0.60
N PHE A 47 7.04 9.32 -1.26
CA PHE A 47 5.98 10.28 -0.99
C PHE A 47 4.73 9.51 -0.54
N VAL A 48 4.36 9.65 0.72
CA VAL A 48 3.28 8.88 1.37
C VAL A 48 2.49 9.86 2.24
N ASP A 49 1.16 9.82 2.14
CA ASP A 49 0.24 10.65 2.92
C ASP A 49 0.63 12.15 2.94
N ASP A 50 0.91 12.69 1.73
CA ASP A 50 1.35 14.08 1.49
C ASP A 50 2.67 14.49 2.18
N GLN A 51 3.48 13.51 2.60
CA GLN A 51 4.78 13.73 3.23
C GLN A 51 5.92 13.07 2.46
N PHE A 52 7.06 13.76 2.39
CA PHE A 52 8.31 13.20 1.88
C PHE A 52 9.03 12.45 2.99
N ILE A 53 9.24 11.15 2.78
CA ILE A 53 9.96 10.27 3.68
C ILE A 53 11.25 9.85 2.99
N THR A 54 12.37 9.97 3.72
CA THR A 54 13.66 9.45 3.27
C THR A 54 14.04 8.28 4.17
N LEU A 55 14.30 7.13 3.57
CA LEU A 55 14.78 5.94 4.27
C LEU A 55 16.24 5.71 3.90
N ASP A 56 17.08 5.46 4.90
CA ASP A 56 18.43 4.97 4.66
C ASP A 56 18.37 3.47 4.30
N ARG A 57 18.90 3.13 3.12
CA ARG A 57 18.84 1.77 2.57
C ARG A 57 19.56 0.77 3.47
N GLN A 58 20.58 1.19 4.22
CA GLN A 58 21.30 0.31 5.13
C GLN A 58 20.45 -0.16 6.32
N TYR A 59 19.37 0.57 6.64
CA TYR A 59 18.45 0.24 7.72
C TYR A 59 17.16 -0.43 7.25
N VAL A 60 16.93 -0.54 5.93
CA VAL A 60 15.80 -1.30 5.39
C VAL A 60 16.11 -2.79 5.48
N VAL A 61 15.43 -3.49 6.39
CA VAL A 61 15.69 -4.91 6.67
C VAL A 61 14.83 -5.85 5.84
N ARG A 62 13.65 -5.40 5.42
CA ARG A 62 12.72 -6.19 4.61
C ARG A 62 11.79 -5.29 3.81
N VAL A 63 11.44 -5.71 2.60
CA VAL A 63 10.38 -5.10 1.80
C VAL A 63 9.36 -6.18 1.47
N ASP A 64 8.12 -5.97 1.90
CA ASP A 64 7.01 -6.87 1.62
C ASP A 64 6.18 -6.28 0.47
N VAL A 65 5.98 -7.05 -0.59
CA VAL A 65 5.10 -6.68 -1.72
C VAL A 65 3.91 -7.63 -1.76
N ARG A 66 2.70 -7.08 -1.82
CA ARG A 66 1.47 -7.86 -1.94
C ARG A 66 0.59 -7.29 -3.03
N GLU A 67 0.25 -8.12 -4.01
CA GLU A 67 -0.79 -7.78 -4.99
C GLU A 67 -2.12 -7.54 -4.25
N VAL A 68 -2.82 -6.49 -4.65
CA VAL A 68 -4.12 -6.13 -4.09
C VAL A 68 -5.10 -5.80 -5.19
N ASP A 69 -6.38 -6.01 -4.89
CA ASP A 69 -7.47 -5.48 -5.71
C ASP A 69 -7.30 -3.98 -5.92
N ASN A 70 -7.76 -3.49 -7.08
CA ASN A 70 -7.76 -2.08 -7.42
C ASN A 70 -8.33 -1.24 -6.25
N PRO A 71 -7.66 -0.14 -5.84
CA PRO A 71 -8.13 0.73 -4.77
C PRO A 71 -9.59 1.16 -4.92
N MET A 72 -10.04 1.40 -6.16
CA MET A 72 -11.44 1.71 -6.48
C MET A 72 -12.39 0.55 -6.14
N ASP A 73 -11.98 -0.69 -6.43
CA ASP A 73 -12.79 -1.88 -6.14
C ASP A 73 -12.90 -2.14 -4.63
N LYS A 74 -11.86 -1.79 -3.86
CA LYS A 74 -11.92 -1.85 -2.38
C LYS A 74 -12.92 -0.85 -1.80
N GLU A 75 -12.96 0.38 -2.32
CA GLU A 75 -13.94 1.38 -1.88
C GLU A 75 -15.38 0.96 -2.25
N MET A 76 -15.58 0.45 -3.46
CA MET A 76 -16.88 -0.07 -3.89
C MET A 76 -17.32 -1.26 -3.03
N LYS A 77 -16.43 -2.21 -2.72
CA LYS A 77 -16.73 -3.33 -1.81
C LYS A 77 -17.07 -2.85 -0.39
N ARG A 78 -16.36 -1.84 0.14
CA ARG A 78 -16.69 -1.26 1.47
C ARG A 78 -18.06 -0.60 1.49
N LYS A 79 -18.41 0.18 0.45
CA LYS A 79 -19.73 0.81 0.32
C LYS A 79 -20.83 -0.25 0.21
N GLY A 80 -20.66 -1.25 -0.65
CA GLY A 80 -21.63 -2.34 -0.78
C GLY A 80 -21.80 -3.20 0.49
N LEU A 81 -20.74 -3.40 1.27
CA LEU A 81 -20.83 -4.05 2.59
C LEU A 81 -21.63 -3.21 3.59
N ALA A 82 -21.42 -1.89 3.62
CA ALA A 82 -22.19 -0.99 4.48
C ALA A 82 -23.68 -0.99 4.11
N GLU A 83 -24.01 -0.91 2.81
CA GLU A 83 -25.39 -1.00 2.32
C GLU A 83 -26.04 -2.34 2.67
N GLY A 84 -25.31 -3.45 2.51
CA GLY A 84 -25.80 -4.78 2.89
C GLY A 84 -26.05 -4.95 4.39
N VAL A 85 -25.26 -4.30 5.25
CA VAL A 85 -25.49 -4.28 6.70
C VAL A 85 -26.70 -3.41 7.04
N VAL A 86 -26.81 -2.22 6.44
CA VAL A 86 -27.99 -1.35 6.62
C VAL A 86 -29.26 -2.08 6.21
N GLN A 87 -29.25 -2.79 5.08
CA GLN A 87 -30.40 -3.56 4.64
C GLN A 87 -30.76 -4.70 5.61
N LYS A 88 -29.76 -5.43 6.11
CA LYS A 88 -29.98 -6.46 7.14
C LYS A 88 -30.54 -5.90 8.45
N LEU A 89 -30.15 -4.69 8.85
CA LEU A 89 -30.69 -4.03 10.04
C LEU A 89 -32.13 -3.56 9.82
N SER A 90 -32.44 -3.03 8.63
CA SER A 90 -33.82 -2.69 8.23
C SER A 90 -34.73 -3.91 8.20
N ASP A 91 -34.24 -5.05 7.67
CA ASP A 91 -34.97 -6.32 7.64
C ASP A 91 -35.16 -6.94 9.04
N MET A 92 -34.37 -6.50 10.04
CA MET A 92 -34.49 -6.88 11.45
C MET A 92 -35.43 -5.99 12.26
N GLY A 93 -36.07 -4.97 11.65
CA GLY A 93 -37.19 -4.25 12.24
C GLY A 93 -36.86 -3.35 13.44
N PHE A 94 -35.85 -2.49 13.31
CA PHE A 94 -35.71 -1.29 14.17
C PHE A 94 -36.50 -0.10 13.61
#